data_AF-A0AAD9GL70-F1
#
_entry.id   AF-A0AAD9GL70-F1
#
_cell.length_a   1.000
_cell.length_b   1.000
_cell.length_c   1.000
_cell.angle_alpha   90.00
_cell.angle_beta   90.00
_cell.angle_gamma   90.00
#
_symmetry.space_group_name_H-M   'P 1'
#
loop_
_entity.id
_entity.type
_entity.pdbx_description
1 polymer ?
#
loop_
_entity_poly.entity_id
_entity_poly.type
_entity_poly.pdbx_seq_one_letter_code
_entity_poly.pdbx_strand_id
1 'polypeptide(L)'
;MTRKWFQLVDEDGSPVTNVDIANADIEDVVALRKEVTKEYNDSFLAGIAPSDLTVFENGALTEALEEDASIESFGGSDNNALVVQVLAVEDQGQT
;
A
#
# COMPACT_ATOMS: atom_id res chain seq x y z
N MET A 1 -13.79 -6.14 -12.12
CA MET A 1 -13.61 -6.00 -10.66
C MET A 1 -12.63 -7.06 -10.20
N THR A 2 -11.36 -6.80 -10.42
CA THR A 2 -10.28 -7.68 -9.96
C THR A 2 -9.79 -7.15 -8.61
N ARG A 3 -10.33 -7.71 -7.53
CA ARG A 3 -9.89 -7.42 -6.17
C ARG A 3 -8.39 -7.70 -5.99
N LYS A 4 -7.73 -6.94 -5.14
CA LYS A 4 -6.27 -7.04 -4.93
C LYS A 4 -5.92 -7.30 -3.48
N TRP A 5 -5.11 -8.32 -3.23
CA TRP A 5 -4.59 -8.61 -1.90
C TRP A 5 -3.38 -7.72 -1.60
N PHE A 6 -3.34 -7.16 -0.40
CA PHE A 6 -2.24 -6.32 0.06
C PHE A 6 -2.00 -6.48 1.57
N GLN A 7 -0.84 -6.07 2.06
CA GLN A 7 -0.52 -5.99 3.48
C GLN A 7 0.02 -4.61 3.81
N LEU A 8 -0.53 -3.97 4.86
CA LEU A 8 -0.01 -2.71 5.36
C LEU A 8 1.18 -2.97 6.30
N VAL A 9 2.30 -2.30 6.05
CA VAL A 9 3.52 -2.36 6.86
C VAL A 9 3.96 -0.95 7.27
N ASP A 10 4.74 -0.85 8.35
CA ASP A 10 5.34 0.40 8.79
C ASP A 10 6.68 0.67 8.08
N GLU A 11 7.37 1.75 8.46
CA GLU A 11 8.68 2.14 7.92
C GLU A 11 9.76 1.06 8.06
N ASP A 12 9.74 0.24 9.13
CA ASP A 12 10.65 -0.88 9.35
C ASP A 12 10.28 -2.11 8.51
N GLY A 13 9.10 -2.09 7.89
CA GLY A 13 8.56 -3.22 7.15
C GLY A 13 7.84 -4.24 8.02
N SER A 14 7.57 -3.90 9.28
CA SER A 14 6.79 -4.75 10.17
C SER A 14 5.31 -4.66 9.82
N PRO A 15 4.56 -5.78 9.83
CA PRO A 15 3.14 -5.79 9.50
C PRO A 15 2.33 -4.98 10.52
N VAL A 16 1.65 -3.93 10.04
CA VAL A 16 0.71 -3.12 10.82
C VAL A 16 -0.65 -3.82 10.86
N THR A 17 -1.05 -4.40 9.73
CA THR A 17 -2.27 -5.19 9.60
C THR A 17 -1.94 -6.58 9.09
N ASN A 18 -2.90 -7.50 9.23
CA ASN A 18 -2.85 -8.73 8.45
C ASN A 18 -3.09 -8.43 6.96
N VAL A 19 -2.81 -9.40 6.10
CA VAL A 19 -3.17 -9.35 4.67
C VAL A 19 -4.68 -9.09 4.52
N ASP A 20 -5.02 -8.10 3.69
CA ASP A 20 -6.37 -7.62 3.44
C ASP A 20 -6.64 -7.48 1.91
N ILE A 21 -7.86 -7.12 1.53
CA ILE A 21 -8.33 -7.10 0.14
C ILE A 21 -8.86 -5.71 -0.22
N ALA A 22 -8.25 -5.09 -1.23
CA ALA A 22 -8.81 -3.93 -1.91
C ALA A 22 -9.95 -4.40 -2.82
N ASN A 23 -11.19 -4.11 -2.41
CA ASN A 23 -12.42 -4.53 -3.11
C ASN A 23 -12.79 -3.56 -4.25
N ALA A 24 -11.83 -3.25 -5.11
CA ALA A 24 -12.02 -2.38 -6.27
C ALA A 24 -11.27 -2.90 -7.49
N ASP A 25 -11.54 -2.29 -8.65
CA ASP A 25 -10.78 -2.55 -9.87
C ASP A 25 -9.47 -1.77 -9.79
N ILE A 26 -8.39 -2.47 -9.44
CA ILE A 26 -7.07 -1.89 -9.22
C ILE A 26 -6.13 -2.38 -10.33
N GLU A 27 -5.79 -1.49 -11.25
CA GLU A 27 -4.89 -1.77 -12.38
C GLU A 27 -3.43 -1.41 -12.04
N ASP A 28 -3.23 -0.31 -11.30
CA ASP A 28 -1.90 0.27 -11.02
C ASP A 28 -1.72 0.69 -9.56
N VAL A 29 -0.48 1.04 -9.20
CA VAL A 29 -0.07 1.46 -7.85
C VAL A 29 -0.88 2.64 -7.32
N VAL A 30 -1.16 3.65 -8.14
CA VAL A 30 -1.95 4.84 -7.72
C VAL A 30 -3.37 4.44 -7.31
N ALA A 31 -4.01 3.53 -8.04
CA ALA A 31 -5.35 3.06 -7.70
C ALA A 31 -5.32 2.30 -6.37
N LEU A 32 -4.30 1.47 -6.15
CA LEU A 32 -4.13 0.73 -4.89
C LEU A 32 -3.99 1.68 -3.71
N ARG A 33 -3.08 2.66 -3.79
CA ARG A 33 -2.82 3.63 -2.72
C ARG A 33 -4.09 4.39 -2.33
N LYS A 34 -4.91 4.79 -3.30
CA LYS A 34 -6.17 5.48 -3.05
C LYS A 34 -7.18 4.61 -2.32
N GLU A 35 -7.35 3.35 -2.73
CA GLU A 35 -8.30 2.45 -2.07
C GLU A 35 -7.82 2.07 -0.66
N VAL A 36 -6.53 1.76 -0.49
CA VAL A 36 -5.94 1.45 0.83
C VAL A 36 -6.06 2.65 1.78
N THR A 37 -5.75 3.85 1.31
CA THR A 37 -5.92 5.07 2.12
C THR A 37 -7.38 5.26 2.53
N LYS A 38 -8.32 5.00 1.63
CA LYS A 38 -9.75 5.14 1.89
C LYS A 38 -10.26 4.10 2.91
N GLU A 39 -9.79 2.86 2.83
CA GLU A 39 -10.10 1.79 3.78
C GLU A 39 -9.61 2.13 5.20
N TYR A 40 -8.37 2.62 5.32
CA TYR A 40 -7.77 2.93 6.63
C TYR A 40 -7.80 4.40 7.02
N ASN A 41 -8.62 5.22 6.35
CA ASN A 41 -8.68 6.67 6.57
C ASN A 41 -9.09 7.05 8.00
N ASP A 42 -9.88 6.20 8.65
CA ASP A 42 -10.35 6.39 10.03
C ASP A 42 -9.50 5.64 11.06
N SER A 43 -8.39 5.02 10.65
CA SER A 43 -7.55 4.18 11.52
C SER A 43 -6.06 4.43 11.25
N PHE A 44 -5.37 3.47 10.63
CA PHE A 44 -3.91 3.51 10.49
C PHE A 44 -3.41 4.60 9.53
N LEU A 45 -4.25 5.07 8.62
CA LEU A 45 -3.91 6.06 7.60
C LEU A 45 -4.68 7.38 7.80
N ALA A 46 -5.10 7.66 9.03
CA ALA A 46 -5.75 8.92 9.37
C ALA A 46 -4.80 10.11 9.15
N GLY A 47 -5.14 10.97 8.18
CA GLY A 47 -4.34 12.14 7.80
C GLY A 47 -3.14 11.84 6.89
N ILE A 48 -2.93 10.58 6.49
CA ILE A 48 -1.88 10.18 5.55
C ILE A 48 -2.42 10.32 4.13
N ALA A 49 -1.69 11.01 3.24
CA ALA A 49 -2.10 11.09 1.86
C ALA A 49 -1.76 9.77 1.15
N PRO A 50 -2.50 9.37 0.11
CA PRO A 50 -2.12 8.22 -0.68
C PRO A 50 -0.69 8.35 -1.20
N SER A 51 -0.21 9.56 -1.52
CA SER A 51 1.18 9.86 -1.95
C SER A 51 2.29 9.56 -0.96
N ASP A 52 1.96 9.38 0.31
CA ASP A 52 2.94 9.02 1.33
C ASP A 52 3.06 7.49 1.49
N LEU A 53 2.23 6.73 0.77
CA LEU A 53 2.31 5.27 0.73
C LEU A 53 3.25 4.82 -0.38
N THR A 54 4.16 3.93 -0.04
CA THR A 54 5.04 3.24 -0.99
C THR A 54 4.54 1.83 -1.21
N VAL A 55 4.47 1.38 -2.47
CA VAL A 55 4.00 0.03 -2.80
C VAL A 55 5.17 -0.79 -3.32
N PHE A 56 5.28 -2.01 -2.83
CA PHE A 56 6.32 -2.96 -3.21
C PHE A 56 5.69 -4.28 -3.67
N GLU A 57 6.49 -5.04 -4.40
CA GLU A 57 6.18 -6.42 -4.76
C GLU A 57 6.09 -7.33 -3.51
N ASN A 58 5.51 -8.51 -3.68
CA ASN A 58 5.41 -9.47 -2.59
C ASN A 58 6.80 -9.92 -2.10
N GLY A 59 7.00 -9.87 -0.78
CA GLY A 59 8.17 -10.48 -0.12
C GLY A 59 9.46 -9.66 -0.17
N ALA A 60 9.45 -8.45 -0.74
CA ALA A 60 10.65 -7.61 -0.79
C ALA A 60 10.32 -6.12 -0.69
N LEU A 61 10.87 -5.45 0.34
CA LEU A 61 10.92 -3.98 0.44
C LEU A 61 12.19 -3.44 -0.25
N THR A 62 12.58 -4.04 -1.38
CA THR A 62 13.84 -3.72 -2.05
C THR A 62 13.67 -2.69 -3.15
N GLU A 63 12.60 -2.78 -3.92
CA GLU A 63 12.32 -1.88 -5.03
C GLU A 63 10.85 -1.47 -5.00
N ALA A 64 10.62 -0.17 -4.84
CA ALA A 64 9.28 0.39 -4.87
C ALA A 64 8.77 0.37 -6.31
N LEU A 65 7.51 -0.05 -6.48
CA LEU A 65 6.83 -0.02 -7.77
C LEU A 65 6.54 1.43 -8.17
N GLU A 66 6.76 1.74 -9.45
CA GLU A 66 6.42 3.04 -10.02
C GLU A 66 4.91 3.30 -9.97
N GLU A 67 4.50 4.56 -9.96
CA GLU A 67 3.10 4.95 -9.79
C GLU A 67 2.16 4.40 -10.87
N ASP A 68 2.66 4.27 -12.11
CA ASP A 68 1.97 3.70 -13.27
C ASP A 68 2.33 2.21 -13.52
N ALA A 69 3.14 1.61 -12.64
CA ALA A 69 3.47 0.20 -12.76
C ALA A 69 2.19 -0.63 -12.63
N SER A 70 1.94 -1.44 -13.67
CA SER A 70 0.84 -2.38 -13.67
C SER A 70 1.07 -3.44 -12.60
N ILE A 71 0.08 -3.60 -11.72
CA ILE A 71 0.16 -4.55 -10.61
C ILE A 71 -0.64 -5.82 -10.90
N GLU A 72 -1.06 -6.07 -12.14
CA GLU A 72 -1.83 -7.25 -12.55
C GLU A 72 -1.22 -8.58 -12.07
N SER A 73 0.10 -8.69 -12.17
CA SER A 73 0.88 -9.87 -11.75
C SER A 73 0.95 -10.09 -10.22
N PHE A 74 0.54 -9.11 -9.43
CA PHE A 74 0.62 -9.09 -7.97
C PHE A 74 -0.76 -8.98 -7.32
N GLY A 75 -0.85 -9.37 -6.05
CA GLY A 75 -2.07 -9.27 -5.26
C GLY A 75 -3.20 -10.19 -5.73
N GLY A 76 -2.90 -11.26 -6.46
CA GLY A 76 -3.91 -12.25 -6.89
C GLY A 76 -4.34 -13.21 -5.78
N SER A 77 -3.59 -13.30 -4.68
CA SER A 77 -3.82 -14.20 -3.54
C SER A 77 -3.12 -13.65 -2.29
N ASP A 78 -3.44 -14.19 -1.11
CA ASP A 78 -2.80 -13.82 0.16
C ASP A 78 -1.28 -14.03 0.14
N ASN A 79 -0.83 -15.13 -0.47
CA ASN A 79 0.59 -15.48 -0.61
C ASN A 79 1.34 -14.62 -1.64
N ASN A 80 0.64 -13.81 -2.42
CA ASN A 80 1.22 -12.88 -3.39
C ASN A 80 0.71 -11.45 -3.15
N ALA A 81 0.36 -11.12 -1.90
CA ALA A 81 -0.15 -9.80 -1.54
C ALA A 81 0.91 -8.72 -1.79
N LEU A 82 0.48 -7.57 -2.33
CA LEU A 82 1.33 -6.38 -2.45
C LEU A 82 1.67 -5.84 -1.07
N VAL A 83 2.87 -5.29 -0.89
CA VAL A 83 3.25 -4.67 0.37
C VAL A 83 3.06 -3.18 0.25
N VAL A 84 2.25 -2.60 1.14
CA VAL A 84 1.99 -1.16 1.19
C VAL A 84 2.65 -0.63 2.45
N GLN A 85 3.71 0.12 2.28
CA GLN A 85 4.46 0.73 3.37
C GLN A 85 3.97 2.15 3.62
N VAL A 86 3.75 2.45 4.89
CA VAL A 86 3.53 3.82 5.37
C VAL A 86 4.89 4.42 5.68
N LEU A 87 5.35 5.36 4.85
CA LEU A 87 6.46 6.20 5.27
C LEU A 87 5.90 7.23 6.23
N ALA A 88 6.48 7.31 7.43
CA ALA A 88 6.28 8.50 8.24
C ALA A 88 6.82 9.67 7.40
N VAL A 89 5.93 10.52 6.89
CA VAL A 89 6.35 11.84 6.46
C VAL A 89 7.01 12.46 7.68
N GLU A 90 8.33 12.56 7.66
CA GLU A 90 9.06 13.35 8.63
C GLU A 90 8.35 14.69 8.67
N ASP A 91 7.83 15.02 9.86
CA ASP A 91 7.19 16.29 10.17
C ASP A 91 8.05 17.40 9.55
N GLN A 92 7.58 18.01 8.45
CA GLN A 92 8.22 19.20 7.90
C GLN A 92 7.87 20.42 8.77
N GLY A 93 8.15 20.29 10.07
CA GLY A 93 7.84 21.23 11.12
C GLY A 93 8.99 21.38 12.12
N GLN A 94 10.24 21.46 11.64
CA GLN A 94 11.30 22.06 12.46
C GLN A 94 12.25 22.93 11.63
N THR A 95 11.87 24.20 11.42
CA THR A 95 12.45 25.41 12.07
C THR A 95 11.73 26.67 11.63
#